data_AF-A0A8H5GPR8-F1
#
_entry.id   AF-A0A8H5GPR8-F1
#
_cell.length_a   1.000
_cell.length_b   1.000
_cell.length_c   1.000
_cell.angle_alpha   90.00
_cell.angle_beta   90.00
_cell.angle_gamma   90.00
#
_symmetry.space_group_name_H-M   'P 1'
#
loop_
_entity.id
_entity.type
_entity.pdbx_description
1 polymer ?
#
loop_
_entity_poly.entity_id
_entity_poly.type
_entity_poly.pdbx_seq_one_letter_code
_entity_poly.pdbx_strand_id
1 'polypeptide(L)'
;MPSYNPCLPEDLIRRFKSDPHHKSTLIFSKCVETLRLEVLVRSPNRGSQDREVSLAEPEEKDRRLQPILDSLTGLLKNLQNFQLGARKTYLHLALKRVDLPLAYEMIRMGVTIDIKDKDGVTPLLYALATLRGLQASLETVTDPSFSRSSLRNVPKVMQDSLKPAHIKKMEEIIARIAILLIEQHADLDTEAFGWTPLFLTVLAQQWDLVKLLLLHGVHRPDLHDSRISPPDRHQLSSLMNEVKAANPRPPRPCPCWSGKPSPNATTLLLSPILTTSSAVVVSTGPLVLVAENVVSG
;
A
#
# COMPACT_ATOMS: atom_id res chain seq x y z
N MET A 1 -31.61 -11.41 -5.20
CA MET A 1 -30.34 -11.48 -4.43
C MET A 1 -30.15 -10.12 -3.79
N PRO A 2 -30.13 -9.97 -2.45
CA PRO A 2 -29.86 -8.67 -1.85
C PRO A 2 -28.49 -8.21 -2.35
N SER A 3 -28.44 -7.02 -2.96
CA SER A 3 -27.20 -6.49 -3.51
C SER A 3 -26.25 -6.20 -2.35
N TYR A 4 -25.17 -6.97 -2.24
CA TYR A 4 -24.10 -6.79 -1.26
C TYR A 4 -23.37 -5.46 -1.53
N ASN A 5 -23.98 -4.32 -1.21
CA ASN A 5 -23.44 -3.03 -1.62
C ASN A 5 -22.40 -2.53 -0.61
N PRO A 6 -21.12 -2.39 -1.00
CA PRO A 6 -20.15 -1.66 -0.20
C PRO A 6 -20.60 -0.21 -0.07
N CYS A 7 -20.29 0.45 1.05
CA CYS A 7 -20.62 1.87 1.22
C CYS A 7 -19.49 2.79 0.73
N LEU A 8 -18.67 2.31 -0.21
CA LEU A 8 -17.74 3.15 -0.96
C LEU A 8 -18.53 4.03 -1.95
N PRO A 9 -18.04 5.22 -2.31
CA PRO A 9 -18.65 6.03 -3.35
C PRO A 9 -18.79 5.26 -4.67
N GLU A 10 -19.94 5.39 -5.34
CA GLU A 10 -20.21 4.64 -6.58
C GLU A 10 -19.21 4.97 -7.69
N ASP A 11 -18.73 6.21 -7.74
CA ASP A 11 -17.68 6.64 -8.68
C ASP A 11 -16.37 5.89 -8.46
N LEU A 12 -16.01 5.66 -7.19
CA LEU A 12 -14.82 4.92 -6.81
C LEU A 12 -14.97 3.44 -7.17
N ILE A 13 -16.14 2.85 -6.91
CA ILE A 13 -16.47 1.47 -7.32
C ILE A 13 -16.41 1.34 -8.84
N ARG A 14 -16.97 2.30 -9.59
CA ARG A 14 -16.91 2.34 -11.05
C ARG A 14 -15.47 2.40 -11.54
N ARG A 15 -14.61 3.24 -10.94
CA ARG A 15 -13.18 3.30 -11.26
C ARG A 15 -12.48 1.96 -11.03
N PHE A 16 -12.77 1.28 -9.92
CA PHE A 16 -12.23 -0.05 -9.67
C PHE A 16 -12.73 -1.09 -10.66
N LYS A 17 -14.00 -1.03 -11.07
CA LYS A 17 -14.56 -1.95 -12.07
C LYS A 17 -14.06 -1.70 -13.49
N SER A 18 -13.81 -0.42 -13.83
CA SER A 18 -13.25 -0.04 -15.13
C SER A 18 -11.76 -0.34 -15.24
N ASP A 19 -11.10 -0.61 -14.10
CA ASP A 19 -9.73 -1.06 -14.09
C ASP A 19 -9.67 -2.45 -14.77
N PRO A 20 -9.02 -2.58 -15.96
CA PRO A 20 -8.94 -3.84 -16.71
C PRO A 20 -8.19 -4.94 -15.95
N HIS A 21 -7.72 -4.60 -14.75
CA HIS A 21 -6.87 -5.41 -13.93
C HIS A 21 -7.50 -5.82 -12.61
N HIS A 22 -8.75 -5.39 -12.36
CA HIS A 22 -9.57 -5.77 -11.22
C HIS A 22 -9.71 -7.30 -11.11
N LYS A 23 -9.16 -7.87 -10.04
CA LYS A 23 -9.49 -9.25 -9.61
C LYS A 23 -10.78 -9.25 -8.80
N SER A 24 -11.33 -10.43 -8.51
CA SER A 24 -12.43 -10.57 -7.56
C SER A 24 -12.05 -9.96 -6.21
N THR A 25 -12.71 -8.86 -5.88
CA THR A 25 -12.51 -8.16 -4.62
C THR A 25 -13.37 -8.79 -3.52
N LEU A 26 -12.83 -8.86 -2.30
CA LEU A 26 -13.54 -9.39 -1.14
C LEU A 26 -14.59 -8.43 -0.58
N ILE A 27 -14.68 -7.19 -1.07
CA ILE A 27 -15.69 -6.24 -0.57
C ILE A 27 -17.13 -6.75 -0.78
N PHE A 28 -17.39 -7.63 -1.74
CA PHE A 28 -18.71 -8.23 -1.95
C PHE A 28 -18.90 -9.57 -1.23
N SER A 29 -17.89 -10.04 -0.48
CA SER A 29 -17.94 -11.32 0.23
C SER A 29 -18.82 -11.24 1.48
N LYS A 30 -19.41 -12.39 1.85
CA LYS A 30 -20.23 -12.51 3.06
C LYS A 30 -19.47 -12.13 4.32
N CYS A 31 -18.17 -12.44 4.41
CA CYS A 31 -17.39 -12.12 5.60
C CYS A 31 -17.24 -10.60 5.80
N VAL A 32 -16.98 -9.84 4.72
CA VAL A 32 -16.86 -8.38 4.77
C VAL A 32 -18.23 -7.73 4.99
N GLU A 33 -19.30 -8.30 4.44
CA GLU A 33 -20.66 -7.84 4.75
C GLU A 33 -20.98 -7.97 6.25
N THR A 34 -20.65 -9.11 6.87
CA THR A 34 -20.86 -9.30 8.32
C THR A 34 -20.10 -8.23 9.11
N LEU A 35 -18.85 -7.91 8.74
CA LEU A 35 -18.11 -6.82 9.38
C LEU A 35 -18.83 -5.48 9.24
N ARG A 36 -19.37 -5.14 8.06
CA ARG A 36 -20.14 -3.89 7.89
C ARG A 36 -21.33 -3.83 8.82
N LEU A 37 -22.11 -4.90 8.89
CA LEU A 37 -23.30 -4.96 9.74
C LEU A 37 -22.91 -4.77 11.21
N GLU A 38 -21.83 -5.40 11.65
CA GLU A 38 -21.32 -5.21 13.01
C GLU A 38 -20.87 -3.77 13.29
N VAL A 39 -20.21 -3.12 12.32
CA VAL A 39 -19.82 -1.70 12.42
C VAL A 39 -21.05 -0.79 12.49
N LEU A 40 -22.12 -1.10 11.77
CA LEU A 40 -23.36 -0.32 11.74
C LEU A 40 -24.25 -0.52 12.97
N VAL A 41 -24.29 -1.73 13.54
CA VAL A 41 -25.21 -2.11 14.64
C VAL A 41 -24.67 -1.72 16.03
N ARG A 42 -23.37 -1.46 16.20
CA ARG A 42 -22.76 -1.30 17.53
C ARG A 42 -22.67 0.16 18.03
N SER A 43 -23.19 0.37 19.26
CA SER A 43 -23.10 1.56 20.12
C SER A 43 -21.76 1.63 20.90
N PRO A 44 -21.40 2.73 21.61
CA PRO A 44 -20.06 3.36 21.67
C PRO A 44 -18.89 2.60 22.36
N ASN A 45 -19.09 1.37 22.81
CA ASN A 45 -18.00 0.55 23.39
C ASN A 45 -17.28 -0.21 22.27
N ARG A 46 -16.22 0.40 21.73
CA ARG A 46 -15.32 -0.13 20.68
C ARG A 46 -14.67 -1.46 21.09
N GLY A 47 -15.33 -2.59 20.83
CA GLY A 47 -14.62 -3.84 20.59
C GLY A 47 -13.80 -3.68 19.30
N SER A 48 -12.52 -4.09 19.32
CA SER A 48 -11.58 -3.82 18.23
C SER A 48 -12.11 -4.39 16.91
N GLN A 49 -12.34 -3.52 15.91
CA GLN A 49 -12.66 -3.92 14.51
C GLN A 49 -11.51 -4.70 13.84
N ASP A 50 -10.43 -4.80 14.59
CA ASP A 50 -9.12 -5.36 14.34
C ASP A 50 -9.11 -6.88 14.47
N ARG A 51 -10.01 -7.54 13.74
CA ARG A 51 -10.09 -8.99 13.76
C ARG A 51 -8.87 -9.61 13.12
N GLU A 52 -8.36 -10.66 13.76
CA GLU A 52 -7.41 -11.55 13.13
C GLU A 52 -8.09 -12.27 11.95
N VAL A 53 -7.36 -12.32 10.84
CA VAL A 53 -7.73 -13.03 9.63
C VAL A 53 -6.80 -14.23 9.50
N SER A 54 -7.39 -15.42 9.48
CA SER A 54 -6.71 -16.66 9.14
C SER A 54 -7.26 -17.27 7.87
N LEU A 55 -6.40 -17.82 7.02
CA LEU A 55 -6.78 -18.60 5.83
C LEU A 55 -6.65 -20.09 6.14
N ALA A 56 -7.67 -20.88 5.78
CA ALA A 56 -7.77 -22.29 6.14
C ALA A 56 -6.88 -23.23 5.30
N GLU A 57 -6.24 -22.73 4.25
CA GLU A 57 -5.46 -23.58 3.36
C GLU A 57 -4.00 -23.72 3.82
N PRO A 58 -3.47 -24.96 3.90
CA PRO A 58 -2.04 -25.18 4.04
C PRO A 58 -1.38 -24.81 2.71
N GLU A 59 -0.65 -23.70 2.68
CA GLU A 59 0.10 -23.30 1.49
C GLU A 59 1.02 -24.45 1.05
N GLU A 60 0.81 -24.94 -0.17
CA GLU A 60 1.80 -25.74 -0.87
C GLU A 60 3.11 -24.98 -0.80
N LYS A 61 4.12 -25.60 -0.15
CA LYS A 61 5.46 -25.03 -0.04
C LYS A 61 5.96 -24.74 -1.43
N ASP A 62 5.87 -23.49 -1.85
CA ASP A 62 6.34 -23.03 -3.14
C ASP A 62 7.88 -22.98 -3.11
N ARG A 63 8.51 -24.16 -3.18
CA ARG A 63 9.95 -24.36 -3.06
C ARG A 63 10.73 -23.93 -4.31
N ARG A 64 10.13 -23.16 -5.22
CA ARG A 64 10.69 -22.94 -6.58
C ARG A 64 11.09 -21.50 -6.88
N LEU A 65 10.99 -20.58 -5.91
CA LEU A 65 11.48 -19.19 -6.02
C LEU A 65 12.56 -18.84 -4.97
N GLN A 66 13.30 -19.82 -4.44
CA GLN A 66 14.54 -19.53 -3.73
C GLN A 66 15.71 -19.70 -4.71
N PRO A 67 16.26 -18.59 -5.21
CA PRO A 67 17.08 -17.70 -4.39
C PRO A 67 16.74 -16.20 -4.57
N ILE A 68 17.29 -15.33 -3.70
CA ILE A 68 17.75 -13.93 -3.96
C ILE A 68 17.68 -13.03 -2.70
N LEU A 69 17.01 -13.41 -1.60
CA LEU A 69 17.03 -12.58 -0.38
C LEU A 69 17.19 -13.37 0.94
N ASP A 70 18.39 -13.89 1.18
CA ASP A 70 18.74 -14.44 2.51
C ASP A 70 18.47 -13.42 3.63
N SER A 71 18.72 -12.12 3.35
CA SER A 71 18.50 -11.03 4.30
C SER A 71 17.03 -10.70 4.58
N LEU A 72 16.10 -10.92 3.63
CA LEU A 72 14.64 -10.75 3.85
C LEU A 72 13.91 -12.05 4.14
N THR A 73 14.61 -13.17 4.31
CA THR A 73 13.98 -14.49 4.43
C THR A 73 12.96 -14.57 5.58
N GLY A 74 13.24 -13.93 6.72
CA GLY A 74 12.29 -13.85 7.84
C GLY A 74 11.01 -13.07 7.49
N LEU A 75 11.18 -11.89 6.88
CA LEU A 75 10.09 -11.02 6.49
C LEU A 75 9.23 -11.66 5.38
N LEU A 76 9.85 -12.22 4.34
CA LEU A 76 9.13 -12.89 3.24
C LEU A 76 8.35 -14.12 3.72
N LYS A 77 8.90 -14.90 4.67
CA LYS A 77 8.17 -16.01 5.33
C LYS A 77 6.96 -15.49 6.10
N ASN A 78 7.10 -14.38 6.81
CA ASN A 78 5.98 -13.74 7.52
C ASN A 78 4.87 -13.29 6.55
N LEU A 79 5.21 -12.75 5.37
CA LEU A 79 4.20 -12.32 4.39
C LEU A 79 3.28 -13.46 3.96
N GLN A 80 3.82 -14.67 3.84
CA GLN A 80 3.06 -15.84 3.42
C GLN A 80 2.16 -16.40 4.55
N ASN A 81 2.47 -16.14 5.81
CA ASN A 81 1.78 -16.74 6.95
C ASN A 81 0.46 -16.05 7.34
N PHE A 82 -0.66 -16.69 7.00
CA PHE A 82 -2.01 -16.34 7.44
C PHE A 82 -2.65 -17.46 8.30
N GLN A 83 -1.85 -18.22 9.04
CA GLN A 83 -2.39 -19.20 9.98
C GLN A 83 -2.99 -18.53 11.22
N LEU A 84 -3.87 -19.24 11.93
CA LEU A 84 -4.39 -18.77 13.21
C LEU A 84 -3.22 -18.53 14.20
N GLY A 85 -3.24 -17.39 14.89
CA GLY A 85 -2.15 -16.92 15.74
C GLY A 85 -1.13 -16.04 15.01
N ALA A 86 -1.23 -15.86 13.68
CA ALA A 86 -0.39 -14.92 12.94
C ALA A 86 -0.73 -13.45 13.23
N ARG A 87 -1.90 -13.16 13.79
CA ARG A 87 -2.41 -11.81 14.13
C ARG A 87 -2.46 -10.87 12.92
N LYS A 88 -2.65 -11.42 11.71
CA LYS A 88 -2.83 -10.65 10.47
C LYS A 88 -4.23 -10.02 10.45
N THR A 89 -4.35 -8.82 9.91
CA THR A 89 -5.63 -8.09 9.79
C THR A 89 -6.15 -8.09 8.36
N TYR A 90 -7.34 -7.53 8.13
CA TYR A 90 -7.86 -7.35 6.77
C TYR A 90 -7.00 -6.44 5.88
N LEU A 91 -6.24 -5.49 6.44
CA LEU A 91 -5.28 -4.70 5.66
C LEU A 91 -4.09 -5.55 5.17
N HIS A 92 -3.62 -6.50 5.99
CA HIS A 92 -2.64 -7.50 5.54
C HIS A 92 -3.21 -8.39 4.44
N LEU A 93 -4.48 -8.83 4.59
CA LEU A 93 -5.15 -9.64 3.57
C LEU A 93 -5.30 -8.88 2.24
N ALA A 94 -5.62 -7.58 2.29
CA ALA A 94 -5.71 -6.74 1.11
C ALA A 94 -4.39 -6.74 0.33
N LEU A 95 -3.25 -6.66 1.03
CA LEU A 95 -1.93 -6.72 0.41
C LEU A 95 -1.61 -8.10 -0.15
N LYS A 96 -1.84 -9.18 0.63
CA LYS A 96 -1.67 -10.57 0.17
C LYS A 96 -2.44 -10.87 -1.11
N ARG A 97 -3.65 -10.31 -1.24
CA ARG A 97 -4.53 -10.50 -2.40
C ARG A 97 -4.36 -9.47 -3.51
N VAL A 98 -3.57 -8.42 -3.28
CA VAL A 98 -3.44 -7.26 -4.18
C VAL A 98 -4.83 -6.63 -4.44
N ASP A 99 -5.63 -6.48 -3.38
CA ASP A 99 -7.03 -6.06 -3.39
C ASP A 99 -7.15 -4.62 -2.86
N LEU A 100 -6.89 -3.65 -3.74
CA LEU A 100 -7.01 -2.23 -3.42
C LEU A 100 -8.40 -1.83 -2.92
N PRO A 101 -9.53 -2.25 -3.54
CA PRO A 101 -10.86 -1.92 -3.03
C PRO A 101 -11.09 -2.40 -1.60
N LEU A 102 -10.54 -3.57 -1.23
CA LEU A 102 -10.59 -4.05 0.14
C LEU A 102 -9.89 -3.12 1.11
N ALA A 103 -8.71 -2.61 0.77
CA ALA A 103 -7.98 -1.64 1.60
C ALA A 103 -8.80 -0.36 1.84
N TYR A 104 -9.38 0.22 0.78
CA TYR A 104 -10.27 1.39 0.89
C TYR A 104 -11.46 1.13 1.81
N GLU A 105 -12.09 -0.04 1.69
CA GLU A 105 -13.26 -0.40 2.49
C GLU A 105 -12.91 -0.62 3.96
N MET A 106 -11.78 -1.28 4.26
CA MET A 106 -11.33 -1.50 5.63
C MET A 106 -11.04 -0.17 6.34
N ILE A 107 -10.32 0.74 5.68
CA ILE A 107 -10.02 2.07 6.22
C ILE A 107 -11.31 2.86 6.44
N ARG A 108 -12.28 2.79 5.50
CA ARG A 108 -13.60 3.42 5.67
C ARG A 108 -14.34 2.90 6.90
N MET A 109 -14.23 1.61 7.19
CA MET A 109 -14.90 0.99 8.34
C MET A 109 -14.24 1.36 9.67
N GLY A 110 -13.04 1.95 9.66
CA GLY A 110 -12.37 2.46 10.84
C GLY A 110 -11.38 1.49 11.49
N VAL A 111 -10.90 0.48 10.76
CA VAL A 111 -9.88 -0.44 11.28
C VAL A 111 -8.61 0.30 11.67
N THR A 112 -7.91 -0.18 12.69
CA THR A 112 -6.64 0.40 13.11
C THR A 112 -5.56 0.10 12.07
N ILE A 113 -4.90 1.16 11.58
CA ILE A 113 -3.97 1.09 10.43
C ILE A 113 -2.66 0.38 10.80
N ASP A 114 -2.13 0.64 12.00
CA ASP A 114 -0.77 0.23 12.40
C ASP A 114 -0.70 -1.06 13.22
N ILE A 115 -1.70 -1.93 13.08
CA ILE A 115 -1.68 -3.19 13.83
C ILE A 115 -0.54 -4.05 13.38
N LYS A 116 0.32 -4.37 14.35
CA LYS A 116 1.39 -5.34 14.17
C LYS A 116 0.81 -6.75 14.24
N ASP A 117 1.23 -7.56 13.29
CA ASP A 117 1.04 -9.00 13.36
C ASP A 117 1.94 -9.64 14.45
N LYS A 118 1.96 -10.97 14.52
CA LYS A 118 2.72 -11.68 15.57
C LYS A 118 4.23 -11.42 15.53
N ASP A 119 4.78 -11.08 14.37
CA ASP A 119 6.22 -10.89 14.15
C ASP A 119 6.56 -9.38 14.12
N GLY A 120 5.62 -8.51 14.47
CA GLY A 120 5.83 -7.07 14.54
C GLY A 120 5.57 -6.30 13.24
N VAL A 121 5.13 -6.97 12.17
CA VAL A 121 4.95 -6.37 10.85
C VAL A 121 3.62 -5.63 10.78
N THR A 122 3.65 -4.35 10.42
CA THR A 122 2.45 -3.52 10.14
C THR A 122 1.99 -3.68 8.69
N PRO A 123 0.76 -3.28 8.33
CA PRO A 123 0.32 -3.26 6.93
C PRO A 123 1.22 -2.42 6.03
N LEU A 124 1.72 -1.27 6.50
CA LEU A 124 2.66 -0.47 5.72
C LEU A 124 3.96 -1.24 5.46
N LEU A 125 4.57 -1.82 6.50
CA LEU A 125 5.80 -2.59 6.36
C LEU A 125 5.60 -3.81 5.45
N TYR A 126 4.45 -4.50 5.55
CA TYR A 126 4.07 -5.60 4.65
C TYR A 126 4.03 -5.12 3.19
N ALA A 127 3.40 -3.98 2.91
CA ALA A 127 3.28 -3.43 1.56
C ALA A 127 4.66 -3.17 0.95
N LEU A 128 5.54 -2.52 1.70
CA LEU A 128 6.89 -2.15 1.24
C LEU A 128 7.79 -3.37 1.08
N ALA A 129 7.66 -4.37 1.96
CA ALA A 129 8.34 -5.66 1.81
C ALA A 129 7.88 -6.40 0.54
N THR A 130 6.59 -6.32 0.22
CA THR A 130 6.02 -6.89 -1.00
C THR A 130 6.58 -6.20 -2.25
N LEU A 131 6.66 -4.86 -2.25
CA LEU A 131 7.30 -4.10 -3.35
C LEU A 131 8.75 -4.50 -3.56
N ARG A 132 9.52 -4.66 -2.47
CA ARG A 132 10.91 -5.11 -2.56
C ARG A 132 11.02 -6.51 -3.17
N GLY A 133 10.12 -7.43 -2.79
CA GLY A 133 10.07 -8.78 -3.36
C GLY A 133 9.69 -8.77 -4.85
N LEU A 134 8.73 -7.92 -5.25
CA LEU A 134 8.35 -7.73 -6.65
C LEU A 134 9.50 -7.16 -7.48
N GLN A 135 10.22 -6.16 -6.96
CA GLN A 135 11.39 -5.59 -7.61
C GLN A 135 12.50 -6.63 -7.81
N ALA A 136 12.82 -7.45 -6.79
CA ALA A 136 13.76 -8.56 -6.96
C ALA A 136 13.30 -9.57 -8.01
N SER A 137 12.00 -9.89 -8.02
CA SER A 137 11.44 -10.81 -9.01
C SER A 137 11.58 -10.24 -10.42
N LEU A 138 11.38 -8.92 -10.58
CA LEU A 138 11.55 -8.24 -11.86
C LEU A 138 13.00 -8.27 -12.32
N GLU A 139 13.94 -7.88 -11.45
CA GLU A 139 15.39 -7.94 -11.70
C GLU A 139 15.79 -9.34 -12.18
N THR A 140 15.37 -10.38 -11.45
CA THR A 140 15.63 -11.79 -11.79
C THR A 140 15.12 -12.16 -13.17
N VAL A 141 13.84 -11.87 -13.47
CA VAL A 141 13.23 -12.33 -14.73
C VAL A 141 13.71 -11.52 -15.94
N THR A 142 14.24 -10.32 -15.72
CA THR A 142 14.84 -9.47 -16.76
C THR A 142 16.33 -9.71 -16.98
N ASP A 143 17.00 -10.41 -16.06
CA ASP A 143 18.42 -10.74 -16.18
C ASP A 143 18.67 -11.62 -17.44
N PRO A 144 19.64 -11.27 -18.32
CA PRO A 144 19.98 -12.07 -19.50
C PRO A 144 20.36 -13.52 -19.19
N SER A 145 20.88 -13.79 -17.99
CA SER A 145 21.23 -15.13 -17.50
C SER A 145 20.02 -15.95 -17.06
N PHE A 146 18.85 -15.33 -16.88
CA PHE A 146 17.64 -16.02 -16.46
C PHE A 146 17.10 -16.90 -17.59
N SER A 147 17.37 -18.20 -17.47
CA SER A 147 16.83 -19.17 -18.43
C SER A 147 15.36 -19.47 -18.16
N ARG A 148 14.48 -19.05 -19.07
CA ARG A 148 13.05 -19.40 -19.04
C ARG A 148 12.80 -20.91 -19.08
N SER A 149 13.76 -21.73 -19.53
CA SER A 149 13.61 -23.19 -19.50
C SER A 149 13.57 -23.76 -18.08
N SER A 150 14.08 -23.02 -17.09
CA SER A 150 13.96 -23.36 -15.66
C SER A 150 12.50 -23.42 -15.18
N LEU A 151 11.59 -22.72 -15.86
CA LEU A 151 10.17 -22.67 -15.52
C LEU A 151 9.34 -23.82 -16.13
N ARG A 152 9.96 -24.74 -16.88
CA ARG A 152 9.24 -25.80 -17.62
C ARG A 152 8.30 -26.64 -16.74
N ASN A 153 8.71 -26.92 -15.51
CA ASN A 153 7.94 -27.75 -14.57
C ASN A 153 7.02 -26.93 -13.65
N VAL A 154 7.03 -25.60 -13.75
CA VAL A 154 6.22 -24.69 -12.92
C VAL A 154 4.81 -24.60 -13.53
N PRO A 155 3.72 -24.65 -12.73
CA PRO A 155 2.36 -24.46 -13.22
C PRO A 155 2.21 -23.18 -14.04
N LYS A 156 1.40 -23.24 -15.12
CA LYS A 156 1.27 -22.12 -16.07
C LYS A 156 0.85 -20.80 -15.39
N VAL A 157 -0.07 -20.88 -14.44
CA VAL A 157 -0.55 -19.74 -13.65
C VAL A 157 0.60 -19.02 -12.94
N MET A 158 1.56 -19.77 -12.40
CA MET A 158 2.74 -19.21 -11.72
C MET A 158 3.79 -18.70 -12.70
N GLN A 159 3.93 -19.33 -13.86
CA GLN A 159 4.76 -18.76 -14.94
C GLN A 159 4.20 -17.40 -15.39
N ASP A 160 2.88 -17.30 -15.50
CA ASP A 160 2.21 -16.07 -15.90
C ASP A 160 2.34 -14.96 -14.85
N SER A 161 2.39 -15.30 -13.55
CA SER A 161 2.66 -14.33 -12.49
C SER A 161 4.10 -13.79 -12.50
N LEU A 162 5.05 -14.54 -13.07
CA LEU A 162 6.44 -14.10 -13.23
C LEU A 162 6.66 -13.21 -14.47
N LYS A 163 5.66 -13.01 -15.32
CA LYS A 163 5.81 -12.12 -16.48
C LYS A 163 6.06 -10.68 -16.01
N PRO A 164 7.02 -9.94 -16.60
CA PRO A 164 7.32 -8.56 -16.21
C PRO A 164 6.09 -7.63 -16.18
N ALA A 165 5.18 -7.77 -17.15
CA ALA A 165 3.93 -6.99 -17.18
C ALA A 165 3.01 -7.31 -16.00
N HIS A 166 2.98 -8.56 -15.52
CA HIS A 166 2.19 -8.95 -14.34
C HIS A 166 2.82 -8.40 -13.04
N ILE A 167 4.13 -8.50 -12.90
CA ILE A 167 4.88 -7.99 -11.74
C ILE A 167 4.68 -6.48 -11.60
N LYS A 168 4.91 -5.71 -12.67
CA LYS A 168 4.72 -4.24 -12.68
C LYS A 168 3.30 -3.82 -12.31
N LYS A 169 2.31 -4.58 -12.76
CA LYS A 169 0.91 -4.36 -12.40
C LYS A 169 0.65 -4.62 -10.91
N MET A 170 1.21 -5.69 -10.34
CA MET A 170 1.10 -5.94 -8.90
C MET A 170 1.79 -4.82 -8.11
N GLU A 171 2.97 -4.41 -8.55
CA GLU A 171 3.75 -3.33 -7.96
C GLU A 171 2.94 -2.02 -7.91
N GLU A 172 2.31 -1.63 -9.01
CA GLU A 172 1.45 -0.44 -9.07
C GLU A 172 0.31 -0.49 -8.02
N ILE A 173 -0.39 -1.62 -7.94
CA ILE A 173 -1.52 -1.77 -7.01
C ILE A 173 -1.03 -1.76 -5.56
N ILE A 174 0.06 -2.46 -5.24
CA ILE A 174 0.64 -2.46 -3.90
C ILE A 174 1.17 -1.07 -3.53
N ALA A 175 1.79 -0.35 -4.46
CA ALA A 175 2.24 1.01 -4.25
C ALA A 175 1.05 1.93 -3.94
N ARG A 176 -0.07 1.80 -4.65
CA ARG A 176 -1.31 2.53 -4.34
C ARG A 176 -1.87 2.21 -2.95
N ILE A 177 -1.79 0.95 -2.49
CA ILE A 177 -2.15 0.62 -1.11
C ILE A 177 -1.17 1.26 -0.11
N ALA A 178 0.15 1.27 -0.40
CA ALA A 178 1.13 1.93 0.46
C ALA A 178 0.89 3.44 0.56
N ILE A 179 0.62 4.12 -0.56
CA ILE A 179 0.24 5.54 -0.61
C ILE A 179 -0.99 5.77 0.28
N LEU A 180 -2.03 4.95 0.10
CA LEU A 180 -3.27 5.04 0.89
C LEU A 180 -2.99 4.94 2.41
N LEU A 181 -2.14 4.00 2.83
CA LEU A 181 -1.77 3.85 4.24
C LEU A 181 -0.99 5.07 4.76
N ILE A 182 -0.04 5.60 3.97
CA ILE A 182 0.74 6.80 4.31
C ILE A 182 -0.18 8.03 4.41
N GLU A 183 -1.08 8.25 3.46
CA GLU A 183 -2.02 9.38 3.49
C GLU A 183 -2.99 9.30 4.68
N GLN A 184 -3.31 8.10 5.14
CA GLN A 184 -4.14 7.88 6.34
C GLN A 184 -3.35 7.94 7.65
N HIS A 185 -2.10 8.39 7.56
CA HIS A 185 -1.13 8.52 8.65
C HIS A 185 -0.75 7.23 9.35
N ALA A 186 -0.48 6.17 8.60
CA ALA A 186 0.30 5.05 9.12
C ALA A 186 1.62 5.53 9.76
N ASP A 187 2.08 4.82 10.78
CA ASP A 187 3.36 5.04 11.44
C ASP A 187 4.51 4.69 10.49
N LEU A 188 5.36 5.68 10.22
CA LEU A 188 6.43 5.62 9.22
C LEU A 188 7.74 5.08 9.80
N ASP A 189 7.87 5.01 11.12
CA ASP A 189 9.11 4.65 11.83
C ASP A 189 9.02 3.26 12.47
N THR A 190 8.05 2.44 12.02
CA THR A 190 7.93 1.05 12.45
C THR A 190 9.14 0.22 12.01
N GLU A 191 9.46 -0.83 12.78
CA GLU A 191 10.55 -1.74 12.45
C GLU A 191 10.14 -3.19 12.71
N ALA A 192 10.50 -4.09 11.79
CA ALA A 192 10.50 -5.52 12.02
C ALA A 192 11.68 -6.18 11.28
N PHE A 193 12.32 -7.17 11.91
CA PHE A 193 13.50 -7.85 11.37
C PHE A 193 14.64 -6.90 10.95
N GLY A 194 14.79 -5.74 11.60
CA GLY A 194 15.80 -4.73 11.24
C GLY A 194 15.42 -3.84 10.05
N TRP A 195 14.19 -3.93 9.53
CA TRP A 195 13.73 -3.18 8.36
C TRP A 195 12.72 -2.12 8.76
N THR A 196 12.95 -0.89 8.30
CA THR A 196 12.01 0.22 8.41
C THR A 196 11.32 0.49 7.06
N PRO A 197 10.18 1.20 7.05
CA PRO A 197 9.52 1.63 5.84
C PRO A 197 10.46 2.31 4.84
N LEU A 198 11.24 3.29 5.29
CA LEU A 198 12.15 4.02 4.39
C LEU A 198 13.22 3.09 3.78
N PHE A 199 13.86 2.22 4.58
CA PHE A 199 14.84 1.26 4.06
C PHE A 199 14.23 0.35 2.98
N LEU A 200 13.04 -0.21 3.22
CA LEU A 200 12.39 -1.09 2.24
C LEU A 200 12.01 -0.35 0.95
N THR A 201 11.56 0.92 1.04
CA THR A 201 11.23 1.72 -0.16
C THR A 201 12.44 2.02 -1.03
N VAL A 202 13.59 2.30 -0.41
CA VAL A 202 14.85 2.54 -1.12
C VAL A 202 15.31 1.27 -1.82
N LEU A 203 15.31 0.12 -1.13
CA LEU A 203 15.68 -1.16 -1.74
C LEU A 203 14.71 -1.62 -2.83
N ALA A 204 13.44 -1.20 -2.76
CA ALA A 204 12.45 -1.44 -3.80
C ALA A 204 12.56 -0.43 -4.97
N GLN A 205 13.47 0.54 -4.90
CA GLN A 205 13.67 1.61 -5.89
C GLN A 205 12.40 2.45 -6.14
N GLN A 206 11.51 2.54 -5.15
CA GLN A 206 10.23 3.25 -5.24
C GLN A 206 10.42 4.72 -4.85
N TRP A 207 11.13 5.48 -5.68
CA TRP A 207 11.56 6.85 -5.35
C TRP A 207 10.41 7.83 -5.10
N ASP A 208 9.28 7.64 -5.75
CA ASP A 208 8.09 8.45 -5.48
C ASP A 208 7.51 8.16 -4.09
N LEU A 209 7.57 6.90 -3.62
CA LEU A 209 7.23 6.56 -2.23
C LEU A 209 8.27 7.09 -1.24
N VAL A 210 9.56 7.11 -1.59
CA VAL A 210 10.61 7.73 -0.77
C VAL A 210 10.29 9.21 -0.57
N LYS A 211 9.99 9.95 -1.64
CA LYS A 211 9.58 11.36 -1.58
C LYS A 211 8.35 11.54 -0.70
N LEU A 212 7.34 10.68 -0.86
CA LEU A 212 6.11 10.74 -0.07
C LEU A 212 6.38 10.51 1.43
N LEU A 213 7.18 9.51 1.78
CA LEU A 213 7.58 9.25 3.17
C LEU A 213 8.32 10.43 3.79
N LEU A 214 9.28 11.01 3.05
CA LEU A 214 10.01 12.22 3.47
C LEU A 214 9.08 13.42 3.67
N LEU A 215 8.13 13.63 2.76
CA LEU A 215 7.12 14.69 2.87
C LEU A 215 6.25 14.52 4.12
N HIS A 216 5.87 13.28 4.44
CA HIS A 216 5.09 12.96 5.63
C HIS A 216 5.91 12.87 6.93
N GLY A 217 7.21 13.18 6.87
CA GLY A 217 8.06 13.36 8.05
C GLY A 217 8.62 12.07 8.63
N VAL A 218 8.87 11.03 7.81
CA VAL A 218 9.60 9.84 8.26
C VAL A 218 10.95 10.21 8.87
N HIS A 219 11.39 9.46 9.88
CA HIS A 219 12.71 9.63 10.44
C HIS A 219 13.79 9.38 9.38
N ARG A 220 14.81 10.24 9.40
CA ARG A 220 15.92 10.23 8.45
C ARG A 220 17.02 9.30 8.99
N PRO A 221 17.30 8.16 8.33
CA PRO A 221 18.22 7.15 8.83
C PRO A 221 19.67 7.57 8.60
N ASP A 222 20.59 6.82 9.21
CA ASP A 222 22.00 6.89 8.87
C ASP A 222 22.25 6.41 7.44
N LEU A 223 22.86 7.26 6.62
CA LEU A 223 23.18 6.96 5.23
C LEU A 223 24.30 5.92 5.07
N HIS A 224 25.06 5.62 6.12
CA HIS A 224 26.17 4.67 6.08
C HIS A 224 25.78 3.20 6.21
N ASP A 225 24.49 2.89 6.27
CA ASP A 225 24.02 1.50 6.27
C ASP A 225 24.53 0.74 5.04
N SER A 226 25.21 -0.39 5.29
CA SER A 226 25.83 -1.22 4.26
C SER A 226 24.81 -1.94 3.37
N ARG A 227 23.54 -1.99 3.77
CA ARG A 227 22.46 -2.62 3.00
C ARG A 227 21.99 -1.73 1.86
N ILE A 228 22.20 -0.41 1.94
CA ILE A 228 21.88 0.53 0.85
C ILE A 228 23.06 0.56 -0.13
N SER A 229 22.77 0.34 -1.41
CA SER A 229 23.79 0.40 -2.46
C SER A 229 24.35 1.83 -2.60
N PRO A 230 25.61 2.01 -3.03
CA PRO A 230 26.16 3.35 -3.28
C PRO A 230 25.29 4.27 -4.17
N PRO A 231 24.71 3.82 -5.31
CA PRO A 231 23.84 4.68 -6.11
C PRO A 231 22.55 5.06 -5.36
N ASP A 232 21.92 4.12 -4.67
CA ASP A 232 20.70 4.40 -3.91
C ASP A 232 20.97 5.39 -2.77
N ARG A 233 22.14 5.30 -2.13
CA ARG A 233 22.57 6.24 -1.09
C ARG A 233 22.71 7.65 -1.63
N HIS A 234 23.34 7.82 -2.79
CA HIS A 234 23.47 9.13 -3.42
C HIS A 234 22.09 9.72 -3.76
N GLN A 235 21.20 8.91 -4.33
CA GLN A 235 19.85 9.36 -4.68
C GLN A 235 19.02 9.70 -3.44
N LEU A 236 19.05 8.86 -2.40
CA LEU A 236 18.39 9.14 -1.12
C LEU A 236 18.92 10.43 -0.49
N SER A 237 20.24 10.63 -0.47
CA SER A 237 20.85 11.86 0.04
C SER A 237 20.39 13.09 -0.74
N SER A 238 20.28 13.01 -2.06
CA SER A 238 19.75 14.09 -2.90
C SER A 238 18.30 14.41 -2.53
N LEU A 239 17.44 13.39 -2.41
CA LEU A 239 16.04 13.58 -2.05
C LEU A 239 15.84 14.13 -0.63
N MET A 240 16.69 13.75 0.33
CA MET A 240 16.63 14.29 1.69
C MET A 240 16.97 15.79 1.76
N ASN A 241 17.77 16.28 0.80
CA ASN A 241 18.09 17.70 0.66
C ASN A 241 16.99 18.47 -0.09
N GLU A 242 16.37 17.84 -1.10
CA GLU A 242 15.31 18.43 -1.91
C GLU A 242 13.97 18.49 -1.15
N VAL A 243 13.56 17.39 -0.52
CA VAL A 243 12.24 17.24 0.09
C VAL A 243 12.27 17.72 1.55
N LYS A 244 11.54 18.80 1.81
CA LYS A 244 11.27 19.28 3.16
C LYS A 244 10.03 18.56 3.70
N ALA A 245 10.15 18.01 4.91
CA ALA A 245 9.01 17.42 5.60
C ALA A 245 7.94 18.50 5.83
N ALA A 246 6.69 18.19 5.51
CA ALA A 246 5.57 19.04 5.86
C ALA A 246 5.29 18.86 7.36
N ASN A 247 5.36 19.97 8.10
CA ASN A 247 5.03 20.02 9.51
C ASN A 247 3.94 21.08 9.75
N PRO A 248 2.70 20.69 10.12
CA PRO A 248 2.25 19.31 10.37
C PRO A 248 2.17 18.45 9.10
N ARG A 249 2.14 17.12 9.28
CA ARG A 249 1.95 16.12 8.20
C ARG A 249 0.75 16.53 7.31
N PRO A 250 0.82 16.33 5.98
CA PRO A 250 -0.29 16.66 5.07
C PRO A 250 -1.61 16.06 5.56
N PRO A 251 -2.75 16.77 5.42
CA PRO A 251 -4.00 16.38 6.06
C PRO A 251 -4.53 15.05 5.54
N ARG A 252 -5.08 14.22 6.46
CA ARG A 252 -5.70 12.93 6.11
C ARG A 252 -6.91 13.14 5.19
N PRO A 253 -6.94 12.49 4.01
CA PRO A 253 -8.16 12.38 3.22
C PRO A 253 -9.28 11.74 4.04
N CYS A 254 -10.51 12.23 3.91
CA CYS A 254 -11.63 11.65 4.66
C CYS A 254 -11.89 10.20 4.19
N PRO A 255 -11.94 9.21 5.09
CA PRO A 255 -12.04 7.80 4.73
C PRO A 255 -13.41 7.40 4.17
N CYS A 256 -14.38 8.32 4.06
CA CYS A 256 -15.58 8.13 3.25
C CYS A 256 -15.32 8.28 1.74
N TRP A 257 -14.13 8.74 1.36
CA TRP A 257 -13.67 8.92 -0.02
C TRP A 257 -14.54 9.86 -0.87
N SER A 258 -15.35 10.72 -0.22
CA SER A 258 -16.22 11.69 -0.88
C SER A 258 -15.50 12.91 -1.46
N GLY A 259 -14.17 12.99 -1.31
CA GLY A 259 -13.37 14.15 -1.72
C GLY A 259 -13.41 15.35 -0.75
N LYS A 260 -14.17 15.27 0.35
CA LYS A 260 -14.17 16.28 1.41
C LYS A 260 -12.99 16.06 2.37
N PRO A 261 -12.31 17.12 2.85
CA PRO A 261 -11.31 16.99 3.90
C PRO A 261 -11.96 16.43 5.19
N SER A 262 -11.20 15.67 5.98
CA SER A 262 -11.70 15.13 7.25
C SER A 262 -12.05 16.26 8.23
N PRO A 263 -13.11 16.13 9.06
CA PRO A 263 -13.57 17.22 9.93
C PRO A 263 -12.55 17.69 10.97
N ASN A 264 -11.47 16.92 11.22
CA ASN A 264 -10.37 17.32 12.10
C ASN A 264 -9.28 18.17 11.40
N ALA A 265 -9.42 18.46 10.10
CA ALA A 265 -8.48 19.31 9.35
C ALA A 265 -8.72 20.82 9.55
N THR A 266 -9.82 21.22 10.22
CA THR A 266 -10.31 22.60 10.23
C THR A 266 -9.98 23.40 11.50
N THR A 267 -8.92 23.07 12.24
CA THR A 267 -8.54 23.81 13.47
C THR A 267 -7.39 24.81 13.29
N LEU A 268 -7.03 25.20 12.06
CA LEU A 268 -6.10 26.32 11.82
C LEU A 268 -6.72 27.54 11.13
N LEU A 269 -8.05 27.64 11.04
CA LEU A 269 -8.72 28.88 10.61
C LEU A 269 -9.96 29.17 11.48
N LEU A 270 -9.72 29.56 12.74
CA LEU A 270 -10.58 30.55 13.42
C LEU A 270 -10.30 31.89 12.71
N SER A 271 -11.24 32.72 12.26
CA SER A 271 -12.63 32.98 12.69
C SER A 271 -13.31 33.87 11.61
N PRO A 272 -14.62 34.20 11.73
CA PRO A 272 -15.51 34.53 10.63
C PRO A 272 -15.57 36.02 10.29
N ILE A 273 -15.58 36.36 8.99
CA ILE A 273 -16.11 37.64 8.51
C ILE A 273 -16.92 37.38 7.22
N LEU A 274 -18.23 37.60 7.35
CA LEU A 274 -19.25 37.99 6.36
C LEU A 274 -19.08 37.65 4.87
N THR A 275 -20.11 36.95 4.35
CA THR A 275 -20.88 37.19 3.10
C THR A 275 -20.09 37.72 1.88
N THR A 276 -20.09 37.10 0.71
CA THR A 276 -21.26 36.85 -0.16
C THR A 276 -20.88 35.90 -1.31
N SER A 277 -21.85 35.08 -1.71
CA SER A 277 -22.17 34.66 -3.09
C SER A 277 -21.09 34.85 -4.18
N SER A 278 -20.58 33.75 -4.72
CA SER A 278 -20.63 33.44 -6.16
C SER A 278 -20.12 32.03 -6.42
N ALA A 279 -20.93 31.28 -7.16
CA ALA A 279 -20.62 29.94 -7.62
C ALA A 279 -19.35 29.93 -8.49
N VAL A 280 -18.44 28.99 -8.22
CA VAL A 280 -17.41 28.60 -9.19
C VAL A 280 -17.43 27.07 -9.29
N VAL A 281 -17.85 26.63 -10.48
CA VAL A 281 -17.80 25.25 -10.95
C VAL A 281 -16.34 24.83 -11.03
N VAL A 282 -15.91 23.86 -10.22
CA VAL A 282 -14.59 23.24 -10.39
C VAL A 282 -14.76 22.05 -11.36
N SER A 283 -14.32 22.31 -12.58
CA SER A 283 -14.21 21.38 -13.70
C SER A 283 -13.37 20.15 -13.32
N THR A 284 -13.92 18.97 -13.60
CA THR A 284 -13.24 17.68 -13.54
C THR A 284 -12.40 17.48 -14.80
N GLY A 285 -11.08 17.37 -14.66
CA GLY A 285 -10.18 16.97 -15.75
C GLY A 285 -8.82 16.48 -15.22
N PRO A 286 -8.22 15.44 -15.83
CA PRO A 286 -6.99 14.80 -15.32
C PRO A 286 -5.75 15.57 -15.80
N LEU A 287 -4.74 15.71 -14.94
CA LEU A 287 -3.43 16.24 -15.37
C LEU A 287 -2.43 15.12 -15.58
N VAL A 288 -2.18 14.91 -16.87
CA VAL A 288 -1.06 14.18 -17.48
C VAL A 288 0.20 15.03 -17.36
N LEU A 289 1.32 14.39 -17.03
CA LEU A 289 2.66 14.97 -17.07
C LEU A 289 3.09 15.25 -18.52
N VAL A 290 3.56 16.47 -18.79
CA VAL A 290 4.41 16.75 -19.95
C VAL A 290 5.65 17.49 -19.47
N ALA A 291 6.80 16.90 -19.80
CA ALA A 291 8.11 17.51 -19.67
C ALA A 291 8.31 18.52 -20.81
N GLU A 292 8.78 19.72 -20.49
CA GLU A 292 9.35 20.63 -21.46
C GLU A 292 10.81 20.85 -21.13
N ASN A 293 11.69 20.41 -22.03
CA ASN A 293 13.02 20.99 -22.15
C ASN A 293 13.03 21.83 -23.42
N VAL A 294 13.21 23.13 -23.20
CA VAL A 294 13.47 24.20 -24.15
C VAL A 294 14.95 24.18 -24.52
N VAL A 295 15.30 24.17 -25.81
CA VAL A 295 16.45 24.87 -26.43
C VAL A 295 16.10 25.07 -27.92
N SER A 296 15.67 26.25 -28.39
CA SER A 296 16.45 27.44 -28.82
C SER A 296 17.37 27.19 -30.03
N GLY A 297 17.05 27.82 -31.18
CA GLY A 297 17.93 27.93 -32.35
C GLY A 297 17.20 27.73 -33.66
#